data_AF-A0A0G4LW99-F1
#
_entry.id   AF-A0A0G4LW99-F1
#
_cell.length_a   1.000
_cell.length_b   1.000
_cell.length_c   1.000
_cell.angle_alpha   90.00
_cell.angle_beta   90.00
_cell.angle_gamma   90.00
#
_symmetry.space_group_name_H-M   'P 1'
#
loop_
_entity.id
_entity.type
_entity.pdbx_description
1 polymer ?
#
loop_
_entity_poly.entity_id
_entity_poly.type
_entity_poly.pdbx_seq_one_letter_code
_entity_poly.pdbx_strand_id
1 'polypeptide(L)'
;MAGGVKKPVNIFNLKNLGEPEGVFNWRLWFAVVSFGLLGAARGVDEGLISGAFKSKDFQRFIHYENYDHGTFWCFAAVTIIGGIWVWFFVPETGGRSLESMDRLFDLPWYRIGLFGNKDAEEQDAIYDEKAEAAEHNIGQSEHAEKRDERKEIA
;
A
#
# COMPACT_ATOMS: atom_id res chain seq x y z
N MET A 1 -3.59 -8.99 -22.60
CA MET A 1 -2.46 -9.13 -23.55
C MET A 1 -1.20 -9.46 -22.76
N ALA A 2 -0.60 -10.62 -23.06
CA ALA A 2 0.77 -11.06 -22.79
C ALA A 2 1.38 -10.92 -21.36
N GLY A 3 0.99 -11.83 -20.46
CA GLY A 3 1.89 -12.29 -19.39
C GLY A 3 2.98 -13.18 -19.98
N GLY A 4 4.05 -12.57 -20.48
CA GLY A 4 5.21 -13.29 -21.01
C GLY A 4 5.91 -14.12 -19.92
N VAL A 5 6.34 -15.32 -20.29
CA VAL A 5 7.12 -16.23 -19.43
C VAL A 5 8.36 -15.49 -18.93
N LYS A 6 8.39 -15.14 -17.64
CA LYS A 6 9.56 -14.50 -17.00
C LYS A 6 10.73 -15.49 -17.08
N LYS A 7 11.72 -15.21 -17.93
CA LYS A 7 12.99 -15.95 -17.93
C LYS A 7 13.56 -15.93 -16.50
N PRO A 8 14.11 -17.04 -15.98
CA PRO A 8 14.75 -17.03 -14.67
C PRO A 8 15.91 -16.04 -14.69
N VAL A 9 15.78 -14.98 -13.90
CA VAL A 9 16.76 -13.90 -13.83
C VAL A 9 17.84 -14.29 -12.83
N ASN A 10 19.10 -14.28 -13.27
CA ASN A 10 20.22 -14.56 -12.38
C ASN A 10 20.54 -13.31 -11.56
N ILE A 11 20.49 -13.43 -10.21
CA ILE A 11 20.71 -12.33 -9.25
C ILE A 11 22.09 -11.67 -9.43
N PHE A 12 23.05 -12.38 -10.00
CA PHE A 12 24.41 -11.89 -10.25
C PHE A 12 24.55 -11.11 -11.56
N ASN A 13 23.51 -11.08 -12.41
CA ASN A 13 23.52 -10.39 -13.70
C ASN A 13 22.34 -9.40 -13.87
N LEU A 14 21.99 -8.71 -12.77
CA LEU A 14 20.85 -7.78 -12.72
C LEU A 14 21.06 -6.49 -13.54
N LYS A 15 22.32 -6.14 -13.84
CA LYS A 15 22.70 -4.92 -14.59
C LYS A 15 22.36 -4.98 -16.09
N ASN A 16 22.12 -6.18 -16.63
CA ASN A 16 21.86 -6.41 -18.07
C ASN A 16 20.38 -6.62 -18.39
N LEU A 17 19.49 -6.42 -17.42
CA LEU A 17 18.07 -6.23 -17.70
C LEU A 17 17.95 -4.78 -18.16
N GLY A 18 17.23 -4.51 -19.25
CA GLY A 18 17.03 -3.16 -19.79
C GLY A 18 16.19 -2.24 -18.88
N GLU A 19 16.39 -2.36 -17.57
CA GLU A 19 15.77 -1.61 -16.50
C GLU A 19 16.54 -0.29 -16.31
N PRO A 20 15.83 0.81 -15.99
CA PRO A 20 16.46 2.11 -15.81
C PRO A 20 17.51 2.09 -14.68
N GLU A 21 18.62 2.83 -14.87
CA GLU A 21 19.82 2.78 -13.98
C GLU A 21 19.57 3.16 -12.51
N GLY A 22 18.37 3.67 -12.18
CA GLY A 22 17.96 4.01 -10.81
C GLY A 22 17.41 2.85 -9.97
N VAL A 23 17.10 1.69 -10.57
CA VAL A 23 16.49 0.55 -9.85
C VAL A 23 17.46 -0.07 -8.85
N PHE A 24 18.73 -0.22 -9.22
CA PHE A 24 19.77 -0.80 -8.36
C PHE A 24 20.59 0.28 -7.64
N ASN A 25 19.91 1.09 -6.83
CA ASN A 25 20.52 2.17 -6.06
C ASN A 25 21.11 1.68 -4.73
N TRP A 26 22.16 2.33 -4.20
CA TRP A 26 22.72 2.09 -2.87
C TRP A 26 21.67 2.17 -1.75
N ARG A 27 20.67 3.06 -1.90
CA ARG A 27 19.55 3.19 -0.97
C ARG A 27 18.72 1.90 -0.87
N LEU A 28 18.57 1.16 -1.98
CA LEU A 28 17.88 -0.12 -1.99
C LEU A 28 18.65 -1.16 -1.19
N TRP A 29 19.96 -1.27 -1.41
CA TRP A 29 20.81 -2.20 -0.65
C TRP A 29 20.82 -1.89 0.84
N PHE A 30 20.87 -0.61 1.21
CA PHE A 30 20.77 -0.20 2.61
C PHE A 30 19.44 -0.62 3.24
N ALA A 31 18.32 -0.45 2.52
CA ALA A 31 17.01 -0.89 2.99
C ALA A 31 16.96 -2.42 3.14
N VAL A 32 17.42 -3.17 2.14
CA VAL A 32 17.45 -4.64 2.17
C VAL A 32 18.27 -5.16 3.35
N VAL A 33 19.45 -4.60 3.60
CA VAL A 33 20.29 -5.00 4.74
C VAL A 33 19.65 -4.63 6.06
N SER A 34 19.08 -3.42 6.17
CA SER A 34 18.47 -2.94 7.42
C SER A 34 17.22 -3.75 7.79
N PHE A 35 16.29 -3.93 6.86
CA PHE A 35 15.09 -4.76 7.08
C PHE A 35 15.45 -6.25 7.23
N GLY A 36 16.47 -6.73 6.54
CA GLY A 36 16.99 -8.09 6.70
C GLY A 36 17.56 -8.34 8.10
N LEU A 37 18.35 -7.41 8.64
CA LEU A 37 18.88 -7.50 10.01
C LEU A 37 17.77 -7.43 11.08
N LEU A 38 16.80 -6.54 10.91
CA LEU A 38 15.65 -6.45 11.82
C LEU A 38 14.81 -7.74 11.81
N GLY A 39 14.56 -8.30 10.63
CA GLY A 39 13.87 -9.59 10.48
C GLY A 39 14.64 -10.74 11.12
N ALA A 40 15.96 -10.78 10.93
CA ALA A 40 16.82 -11.79 11.54
C ALA A 40 16.84 -11.69 13.07
N ALA A 41 16.95 -10.48 13.63
CA ALA A 41 16.93 -10.25 15.07
C ALA A 41 15.61 -10.74 15.70
N ARG A 42 14.47 -10.42 15.07
CA ARG A 42 13.16 -10.91 15.48
C ARG A 42 13.06 -12.43 15.41
N GLY A 43 13.53 -13.04 14.31
CA GLY A 43 13.49 -14.50 14.13
C GLY A 43 14.36 -15.25 15.15
N VAL A 44 15.52 -14.71 15.52
CA VAL A 44 16.37 -15.28 16.58
C VAL A 44 15.67 -15.21 17.93
N ASP A 45 15.07 -14.07 18.28
CA ASP A 45 14.35 -13.89 19.53
C ASP A 45 13.16 -14.87 19.66
N GLU A 46 12.31 -14.95 18.63
CA GLU A 46 11.18 -15.90 18.59
C GLU A 46 11.63 -17.36 18.66
N GLY A 47 12.74 -17.71 17.99
CA GLY A 47 13.31 -19.05 17.98
C GLY A 47 13.91 -19.47 19.32
N LEU A 48 14.63 -18.58 20.00
CA LEU A 48 15.23 -18.84 21.31
C LEU A 48 14.17 -18.99 22.39
N ILE A 49 13.14 -18.13 22.38
CA ILE A 49 11.97 -18.23 23.26
C ILE A 49 11.31 -19.60 23.10
N SER A 50 10.92 -19.96 21.86
CA SER A 50 10.27 -21.24 21.57
C SER A 50 11.14 -22.45 21.95
N GLY A 51 12.45 -22.37 21.69
CA GLY A 51 13.41 -23.40 22.07
C GLY A 51 13.52 -23.60 23.58
N ALA A 52 13.64 -22.51 24.34
CA ALA A 52 13.70 -22.54 25.81
C ALA A 52 12.42 -23.14 26.40
N PHE A 53 11.25 -22.72 25.89
CA PHE A 53 9.94 -23.23 26.30
C PHE A 53 9.72 -24.72 26.01
N LYS A 54 10.51 -25.35 25.14
CA LYS A 54 10.41 -26.81 24.87
C LYS A 54 11.14 -27.67 25.91
N SER A 55 12.08 -27.09 26.66
CA SER A 55 12.84 -27.85 27.66
C SER A 55 12.01 -28.10 28.92
N LYS A 56 11.98 -29.35 29.38
CA LYS A 56 11.20 -29.77 30.56
C LYS A 56 11.70 -29.11 31.85
N ASP A 57 13.02 -28.88 31.93
CA ASP A 57 13.65 -28.25 33.09
C ASP A 57 13.27 -26.77 33.20
N PHE A 58 13.24 -26.04 32.08
CA PHE A 58 12.80 -24.63 32.07
C PHE A 58 11.31 -24.51 32.40
N GLN A 59 10.45 -25.34 31.79
CA GLN A 59 9.01 -25.37 32.10
C GLN A 59 8.75 -25.64 33.59
N ARG A 60 9.54 -26.54 34.21
CA ARG A 60 9.45 -26.82 35.64
C ARG A 60 9.96 -25.65 36.50
N PHE A 61 11.03 -24.99 36.08
CA PHE A 61 11.58 -23.81 36.76
C PHE A 61 10.59 -22.64 36.83
N ILE A 62 9.89 -22.35 35.72
CA ILE A 62 8.89 -21.28 35.67
C ILE A 62 7.49 -21.69 36.14
N HIS A 63 7.34 -22.93 36.66
CA HIS A 63 6.04 -23.50 37.06
C HIS A 63 4.98 -23.39 35.96
N TYR A 64 5.35 -23.76 34.73
CA TYR A 64 4.52 -23.59 33.54
C TYR A 64 3.13 -24.23 33.67
N GLU A 65 2.99 -25.34 34.41
CA GLU A 65 1.68 -25.98 34.65
C GLU A 65 0.71 -25.11 35.47
N ASN A 66 1.22 -24.15 36.25
CA ASN A 66 0.42 -23.19 37.02
C ASN A 66 0.44 -21.78 36.40
N TYR A 67 1.02 -21.62 35.20
CA TYR A 67 1.14 -20.33 34.55
C TYR A 67 -0.19 -19.95 33.90
N ASP A 68 -0.76 -18.83 34.33
CA ASP A 68 -2.01 -18.33 33.79
C ASP A 68 -1.80 -17.78 32.36
N HIS A 69 -2.61 -18.23 31.41
CA HIS A 69 -2.52 -17.83 29.99
C HIS A 69 -3.04 -16.41 29.73
N GLY A 70 -3.29 -15.62 30.77
CA GLY A 70 -3.87 -14.28 30.70
C GLY A 70 -3.15 -13.33 29.74
N THR A 71 -1.82 -13.42 29.62
CA THR A 71 -1.05 -12.59 28.67
C THR A 71 -1.37 -12.91 27.21
N PHE A 72 -1.54 -14.19 26.85
CA PHE A 72 -1.93 -14.58 25.50
C PHE A 72 -3.35 -14.11 25.17
N TRP A 73 -4.27 -14.20 26.13
CA TRP A 73 -5.62 -13.67 25.98
C TRP A 73 -5.66 -12.14 25.87
N CYS A 74 -4.79 -11.43 26.59
CA CYS A 74 -4.62 -9.98 26.47
C CYS A 74 -4.14 -9.60 25.06
N PHE A 75 -3.08 -10.25 24.55
CA PHE A 75 -2.61 -10.01 23.18
C PHE A 75 -3.66 -10.37 22.13
N ALA A 76 -4.36 -11.50 22.29
CA ALA A 76 -5.45 -11.87 21.38
C ALA A 76 -6.57 -10.83 21.38
N ALA A 77 -6.98 -10.33 22.55
CA ALA A 77 -7.99 -9.28 22.65
C ALA A 77 -7.53 -7.97 21.98
N VAL A 78 -6.29 -7.54 22.22
CA VAL A 78 -5.72 -6.34 21.58
C VAL A 78 -5.62 -6.52 20.06
N THR A 79 -5.23 -7.70 19.57
CA THR A 79 -5.19 -7.99 18.13
C THR A 79 -6.58 -7.99 17.50
N ILE A 80 -7.60 -8.54 18.18
CA ILE A 80 -8.99 -8.50 17.69
C ILE A 80 -9.50 -7.06 17.66
N ILE A 81 -9.27 -6.27 18.72
CA ILE A 81 -9.63 -4.85 18.78
C ILE A 81 -8.93 -4.08 17.66
N GLY A 82 -7.63 -4.31 17.47
CA GLY A 82 -6.85 -3.70 16.40
C GLY A 82 -7.34 -4.11 15.01
N GLY A 83 -7.69 -5.38 14.81
CA GLY A 83 -8.24 -5.88 13.54
C GLY A 83 -9.61 -5.27 13.22
N ILE A 84 -10.49 -5.16 14.22
CA ILE A 84 -11.77 -4.46 14.10
C ILE A 84 -11.52 -2.99 13.76
N TRP A 85 -10.60 -2.33 14.46
CA TRP A 85 -10.25 -0.95 14.18
C TRP A 85 -9.73 -0.76 12.75
N VAL A 86 -8.79 -1.59 12.29
CA VAL A 86 -8.29 -1.54 10.91
C VAL A 86 -9.43 -1.73 9.91
N TRP A 87 -10.32 -2.70 10.14
CA TRP A 87 -11.44 -2.96 9.24
C TRP A 87 -12.43 -1.79 9.12
N PHE A 88 -12.64 -1.03 10.20
CA PHE A 88 -13.55 0.13 10.19
C PHE A 88 -12.89 1.43 9.74
N PHE A 89 -11.61 1.65 10.04
CA PHE A 89 -10.97 2.96 9.93
C PHE A 89 -9.89 3.05 8.85
N VAL A 90 -9.36 1.94 8.35
CA VAL A 90 -8.32 1.94 7.31
C VAL A 90 -8.96 1.59 5.96
N PRO A 91 -9.00 2.54 5.01
CA PRO A 91 -9.53 2.26 3.68
C PRO A 91 -8.53 1.47 2.83
N GLU A 92 -9.03 0.76 1.83
CA GLU A 92 -8.18 0.10 0.84
C GLU A 92 -7.56 1.15 -0.10
N THR A 93 -6.23 1.32 -0.01
CA THR A 93 -5.46 2.27 -0.82
C THR A 93 -4.82 1.64 -2.06
N GLY A 94 -4.94 0.32 -2.24
CA GLY A 94 -4.36 -0.39 -3.37
C GLY A 94 -5.02 -0.04 -4.70
N GLY A 95 -4.21 0.30 -5.71
CA GLY A 95 -4.70 0.50 -7.09
C GLY A 95 -5.15 1.92 -7.44
N ARG A 96 -5.04 2.88 -6.52
CA ARG A 96 -5.32 4.31 -6.78
C ARG A 96 -4.08 5.10 -7.15
N SER A 97 -4.24 6.17 -7.93
CA SER A 97 -3.18 7.14 -8.21
C SER A 97 -2.94 8.02 -6.98
N LEU A 98 -1.76 8.63 -6.85
CA LEU A 98 -1.46 9.51 -5.72
C LEU A 98 -2.43 10.71 -5.64
N GLU A 99 -2.91 11.18 -6.78
CA GLU A 99 -3.85 12.30 -6.89
C GLU A 99 -5.29 11.94 -6.48
N SER A 100 -5.73 10.69 -6.71
CA SER A 100 -7.04 10.21 -6.24
C SER A 100 -7.00 9.68 -4.81
N MET A 101 -5.81 9.49 -4.23
CA MET A 101 -5.67 9.02 -2.86
C MET A 101 -5.95 10.11 -1.83
N ASP A 102 -5.60 11.36 -2.10
CA ASP A 102 -5.91 12.47 -1.19
C ASP A 102 -7.43 12.61 -0.96
N ARG A 103 -8.25 12.26 -1.97
CA ARG A 103 -9.72 12.29 -1.88
C ARG A 103 -10.28 11.26 -0.89
N LEU A 104 -9.57 10.17 -0.60
CA LEU A 104 -10.00 9.23 0.45
C LEU A 104 -9.99 9.87 1.84
N PHE A 105 -9.16 10.88 2.05
CA PHE A 105 -9.01 11.55 3.33
C PHE A 105 -9.89 12.80 3.50
N ASP A 106 -10.71 13.14 2.49
CA ASP A 106 -11.67 14.25 2.59
C ASP A 106 -12.87 13.93 3.49
N LEU A 107 -13.20 12.65 3.65
CA LEU A 107 -14.25 12.23 4.56
C LEU A 107 -13.78 12.29 6.01
N PRO A 108 -14.69 12.58 6.98
CA PRO A 108 -14.31 12.56 8.37
C PRO A 108 -13.84 11.16 8.79
N TRP A 109 -12.79 11.13 9.62
CA TRP A 109 -11.98 9.95 9.96
C TRP A 109 -12.77 8.66 10.30
N TYR A 110 -14.00 8.78 10.81
CA TYR A 110 -14.85 7.65 11.18
C TYR A 110 -15.65 7.03 10.02
N ARG A 111 -15.68 7.66 8.83
CA ARG A 111 -16.37 7.14 7.62
C ARG A 111 -15.43 6.63 6.54
N ILE A 112 -14.15 6.97 6.65
CA ILE A 112 -13.14 6.68 5.62
C ILE A 112 -13.03 5.17 5.34
N GLY A 113 -12.90 4.33 6.37
CA GLY A 113 -12.61 2.90 6.15
C GLY A 113 -13.71 2.12 5.44
N LEU A 114 -14.99 2.36 5.76
CA LEU A 114 -16.11 1.63 5.12
C LEU A 114 -16.60 2.26 3.81
N PHE A 115 -16.58 3.59 3.70
CA PHE A 115 -17.22 4.31 2.60
C PHE A 115 -16.24 5.10 1.72
N GLY A 116 -14.99 5.24 2.13
CA GLY A 116 -13.98 6.07 1.45
C GLY A 116 -13.77 5.72 -0.02
N ASN A 117 -13.82 4.43 -0.38
CA ASN A 117 -13.64 4.05 -1.77
C ASN A 117 -14.81 4.41 -2.68
N LYS A 118 -16.05 4.33 -2.20
CA LYS A 118 -17.23 4.68 -3.00
C LYS A 118 -17.29 6.19 -3.25
N ASP A 119 -17.04 6.97 -2.20
CA ASP A 119 -17.06 8.43 -2.28
C ASP A 119 -15.94 8.94 -3.19
N ALA A 120 -14.73 8.38 -3.03
CA ALA A 120 -13.61 8.76 -3.87
C ALA A 120 -13.77 8.30 -5.34
N GLU A 121 -14.43 7.17 -5.63
CA GLU A 121 -14.82 6.79 -7.01
C GLU A 121 -15.84 7.76 -7.64
N GLU A 122 -16.85 8.18 -6.88
CA GLU A 122 -17.83 9.17 -7.36
C GLU A 122 -17.16 10.52 -7.65
N GLN A 123 -16.26 10.97 -6.78
CA GLN A 123 -15.51 12.20 -7.02
C GLN A 123 -14.56 12.08 -8.21
N ASP A 124 -13.90 10.93 -8.39
CA ASP A 124 -13.07 10.62 -9.57
C ASP A 124 -13.89 10.79 -10.87
N ALA A 125 -15.08 10.18 -10.95
CA ALA A 125 -15.94 10.29 -12.13
C ALA A 125 -16.42 11.72 -12.42
N ILE A 126 -16.80 12.48 -11.38
CA ILE A 126 -17.26 13.88 -11.54
C ILE A 126 -16.12 14.78 -12.03
N TYR A 127 -14.89 14.54 -11.56
CA TYR A 127 -13.74 15.35 -11.95
C TYR A 127 -13.36 15.11 -13.41
N ASP A 128 -13.38 13.84 -13.85
CA ASP A 128 -13.12 13.46 -15.24
C ASP A 128 -14.19 14.04 -16.19
N GLU A 129 -15.48 13.95 -15.83
CA GLU A 129 -16.57 14.54 -16.62
C GLU A 129 -16.41 16.06 -16.76
N LYS A 130 -16.02 16.75 -15.68
CA LYS A 130 -15.76 18.20 -15.72
C LYS A 130 -14.55 18.55 -16.58
N ALA A 131 -13.49 17.74 -16.55
CA ALA A 131 -12.31 17.94 -17.39
C ALA A 131 -12.66 17.77 -18.88
N GLU A 132 -13.39 16.70 -19.24
CA GLU A 132 -13.84 16.46 -20.61
C GLU A 132 -14.79 17.56 -21.12
N ALA A 133 -15.73 18.01 -20.29
CA ALA A 133 -16.62 19.10 -20.64
C ALA A 133 -15.87 20.43 -20.83
N ALA A 134 -14.84 20.70 -20.04
CA ALA A 134 -14.01 21.89 -20.20
C ALA A 134 -13.20 21.82 -21.51
N GLU A 135 -12.57 20.68 -21.81
CA GLU A 135 -11.86 20.48 -23.08
C GLU A 135 -12.78 20.61 -24.29
N HIS A 136 -13.98 20.04 -24.25
CA HIS A 136 -14.95 20.16 -25.33
C HIS A 136 -15.39 21.62 -25.54
N ASN A 137 -15.68 22.35 -24.45
CA ASN A 137 -16.05 23.77 -24.53
C ASN A 137 -14.90 24.64 -25.05
N ILE A 138 -13.66 24.40 -24.63
CA ILE A 138 -12.47 25.12 -25.09
C ILE A 138 -12.21 24.81 -26.58
N GLY A 139 -12.26 23.54 -26.98
CA GLY A 139 -12.11 23.15 -28.39
C GLY A 139 -13.21 23.73 -29.29
N GLN A 140 -14.46 23.78 -28.80
CA GLN A 140 -15.57 24.36 -29.53
C GLN A 140 -15.47 25.89 -29.67
N SER A 141 -14.91 26.57 -28.65
CA SER A 141 -14.66 28.01 -28.71
C SER A 141 -13.46 28.35 -29.60
N GLU A 142 -12.35 27.61 -29.55
CA GLU A 142 -11.23 27.78 -30.49
C GLU A 142 -11.65 27.52 -31.95
N HIS A 143 -12.48 26.51 -32.19
CA HIS A 143 -13.00 26.23 -33.54
C HIS A 143 -13.98 27.29 -34.04
N ALA A 144 -14.76 27.92 -33.15
CA ALA A 144 -15.63 29.03 -33.50
C ALA A 144 -14.81 30.30 -33.84
N GLU A 145 -13.79 30.61 -33.03
CA GLU A 145 -12.91 31.77 -33.21
C GLU A 145 -12.16 31.68 -34.56
N LYS A 146 -11.49 30.55 -34.85
CA LYS A 146 -10.82 30.33 -36.15
C LYS A 146 -11.76 30.37 -37.35
N ARG A 147 -13.05 30.08 -37.15
CA ARG A 147 -14.05 30.11 -38.23
C ARG A 147 -14.51 31.53 -38.53
N ASP A 148 -14.63 32.38 -37.51
CA ASP A 148 -14.93 33.81 -37.71
C ASP A 148 -13.73 34.57 -38.26
N GLU A 149 -12.51 34.32 -37.76
CA GLU A 149 -11.30 34.92 -38.34
C GLU A 149 -11.17 34.58 -39.84
N ARG A 150 -11.46 33.34 -40.24
CA ARG A 150 -11.41 32.96 -41.68
C ARG A 150 -12.48 33.64 -42.54
N LYS A 151 -13.56 34.16 -41.96
CA LYS A 151 -14.61 34.89 -42.68
C LYS A 151 -14.33 36.39 -42.76
N GLU A 152 -13.63 36.96 -41.79
CA GLU A 152 -13.23 38.38 -41.83
C GLU A 152 -12.09 38.66 -42.82
N ILE A 153 -11.30 37.64 -43.20
CA ILE A 153 -10.16 37.78 -44.11
C ILE A 153 -10.56 37.49 -45.59
N ALA A 154 -11.80 37.09 -45.86
CA ALA A 154 -12.32 36.77 -47.21
C ALA A 154 -13.26 37.87 -47.72
#